data_AF-A0A941K8L0-F1
#
_entry.id   AF-A0A941K8L0-F1
#
_cell.length_a   1.000
_cell.length_b   1.000
_cell.length_c   1.000
_cell.angle_alpha   90.00
_cell.angle_beta   90.00
_cell.angle_gamma   90.00
#
_symmetry.space_group_name_H-M   'P 1'
#
loop_
_entity.id
_entity.type
_entity.pdbx_description
1 polymer ?
#
loop_
_entity_poly.entity_id
_entity_poly.type
_entity_poly.pdbx_seq_one_letter_code
_entity_poly.pdbx_strand_id
1 'polypeptide(L)'
;MTTLTKMDGLRHYRATVTEELCRHYTIPAGSAAEAERMARRSLKPGQKLVGINVTDGYRSVETGADCLAHLLGHPYFPAGDVPRCLADWIRAALGWDGAEAQAANRQLAYGGLRIRPETPALCVASGRSVAFLVRVFEDTPWADRWADALAALPGASRTNMTFARVASRAVQLPLAGRVSEILDSLEAPP
;
A
#
# COMPACT_ATOMS: atom_id res chain seq x y z
N MET A 1 24.58 20.82 -54.32
CA MET A 1 24.84 19.47 -53.76
C MET A 1 24.15 19.40 -52.41
N THR A 2 23.02 18.70 -52.34
CA THR A 2 22.18 18.59 -51.15
C THR A 2 22.48 17.26 -50.47
N THR A 3 23.16 17.29 -49.33
CA THR A 3 23.40 16.11 -48.50
C THR A 3 22.11 15.75 -47.75
N LEU A 4 21.33 14.85 -48.34
CA LEU A 4 20.25 14.15 -47.65
C LEU A 4 20.87 13.20 -46.62
N THR A 5 20.92 13.64 -45.35
CA THR A 5 21.17 12.76 -44.22
C THR A 5 19.99 11.80 -44.14
N LYS A 6 20.15 10.58 -44.69
CA LYS A 6 19.18 9.49 -44.48
C LYS A 6 19.05 9.31 -42.97
N MET A 7 17.86 9.62 -42.42
CA MET A 7 17.51 9.15 -41.09
C MET A 7 17.45 7.63 -41.19
N ASP A 8 18.54 7.00 -40.76
CA ASP A 8 18.63 5.56 -40.58
C ASP A 8 17.38 5.12 -39.81
N GLY A 9 16.60 4.23 -40.42
CA GLY A 9 15.27 3.86 -39.95
C GLY A 9 15.29 3.46 -38.47
N LEU A 10 14.27 3.89 -37.73
CA LEU A 10 14.02 3.50 -36.35
C LEU A 10 14.29 1.99 -36.17
N ARG A 11 15.36 1.66 -35.46
CA ARG A 11 15.72 0.28 -35.13
C ARG A 11 14.98 -0.08 -33.85
N HIS A 12 14.20 -1.16 -33.91
CA HIS A 12 13.52 -1.70 -32.73
C HIS A 12 14.51 -2.54 -31.93
N TYR A 13 14.87 -2.08 -30.74
CA TYR A 13 15.73 -2.82 -29.81
C TYR A 13 14.86 -3.61 -28.82
N ARG A 14 15.19 -4.89 -28.65
CA ARG A 14 14.56 -5.75 -27.64
C ARG A 14 15.50 -5.85 -26.45
N ALA A 15 15.12 -5.27 -25.32
CA ALA A 15 15.74 -5.57 -24.04
C ALA A 15 15.04 -6.79 -23.43
N THR A 16 15.82 -7.78 -23.01
CA THR A 16 15.34 -8.87 -22.16
C THR A 16 15.92 -8.65 -20.77
N VAL A 17 15.03 -8.41 -19.80
CA VAL A 17 15.39 -8.21 -18.40
C VAL A 17 15.00 -9.47 -17.64
N THR A 18 15.88 -9.91 -16.74
CA THR A 18 15.62 -11.02 -15.83
C THR A 18 15.67 -10.42 -14.43
N GLU A 19 14.55 -10.46 -13.71
CA GLU A 19 14.44 -9.92 -12.34
C GLU A 19 14.38 -11.08 -11.34
N GLU A 20 15.13 -10.98 -10.24
CA GLU A 20 14.99 -11.89 -9.11
C GLU A 20 13.75 -11.49 -8.29
N LEU A 21 12.72 -12.35 -8.27
CA LEU A 21 11.50 -12.11 -7.51
C LEU A 21 11.68 -12.57 -6.06
N CYS A 22 11.77 -11.62 -5.12
CA CYS A 22 11.70 -11.91 -3.68
C CYS A 22 10.23 -12.03 -3.25
N ARG A 23 9.90 -13.01 -2.40
CA ARG A 23 8.53 -13.20 -1.88
C ARG A 23 8.56 -13.29 -0.36
N HIS A 24 7.85 -12.37 0.28
CA HIS A 24 7.65 -12.37 1.73
C HIS A 24 6.38 -13.15 2.08
N TYR A 25 6.45 -13.99 3.12
CA TYR A 25 5.29 -14.69 3.70
C TYR A 25 5.52 -14.96 5.18
N THR A 26 4.44 -15.06 5.96
CA THR A 26 4.52 -15.33 7.41
C THR A 26 4.39 -16.83 7.72
N ILE A 27 5.19 -17.32 8.66
CA ILE A 27 5.13 -18.70 9.15
C ILE A 27 4.78 -18.67 10.65
N PRO A 28 3.68 -19.30 11.09
CA PRO A 28 3.41 -19.46 12.52
C PRO A 28 4.36 -20.51 13.12
N ALA A 29 5.21 -20.10 14.05
CA ALA A 29 6.17 -20.97 14.72
C ALA A 29 6.39 -20.51 16.17
N GLY A 30 6.70 -21.43 17.07
CA GLY A 30 7.00 -21.12 18.48
C GLY A 30 8.44 -20.68 18.73
N SER A 31 9.32 -20.76 17.72
CA SER A 31 10.71 -20.31 17.80
C SER A 31 11.30 -19.99 16.42
N ALA A 32 12.37 -19.21 16.37
CA ALA A 32 13.09 -18.90 15.13
C ALA A 32 13.65 -20.16 14.43
N ALA A 33 14.17 -21.12 15.20
CA ALA A 33 14.68 -22.39 14.67
C ALA A 33 13.57 -23.27 14.07
N GLU A 34 12.36 -23.19 14.62
CA GLU A 34 11.19 -23.85 14.05
C GLU A 34 10.73 -23.15 12.76
N ALA A 35 10.64 -21.82 12.77
CA ALA A 35 10.30 -21.02 11.58
C ALA A 35 11.26 -21.30 10.41
N GLU A 36 12.57 -21.39 10.67
CA GLU A 36 13.58 -21.70 9.66
C GLU A 36 13.43 -23.08 9.06
N ARG A 37 13.18 -24.06 9.91
CA ARG A 37 12.94 -25.43 9.46
C ARG A 37 11.69 -25.51 8.58
N MET A 38 10.63 -24.80 8.93
CA MET A 38 9.38 -24.76 8.17
C MET A 38 9.54 -24.01 6.83
N ALA A 39 10.25 -22.88 6.83
CA ALA A 39 10.54 -22.10 5.63
C ALA A 39 11.32 -22.92 4.61
N ARG A 40 12.40 -23.58 5.05
CA ARG A 40 13.26 -24.40 4.17
C ARG A 40 12.49 -25.56 3.54
N ARG A 41 11.55 -26.20 4.26
CA ARG A 41 10.69 -27.26 3.73
C ARG A 41 9.69 -26.77 2.69
N SER A 42 9.33 -25.49 2.73
CA SER A 42 8.32 -24.89 1.85
C SER A 42 8.92 -24.36 0.54
N LEU A 43 10.26 -24.38 0.39
CA LEU A 43 10.94 -23.95 -0.81
C LEU A 43 10.66 -24.90 -1.98
N LYS A 44 10.29 -24.34 -3.13
CA LYS A 44 10.21 -25.07 -4.40
C LYS A 44 11.60 -25.18 -5.04
N PRO A 45 11.82 -26.14 -5.96
CA PRO A 45 13.06 -26.22 -6.71
C PRO A 45 13.44 -24.88 -7.34
N GLY A 46 14.69 -24.43 -7.11
CA GLY A 46 15.20 -23.15 -7.60
C GLY A 46 14.99 -21.95 -6.67
N GLN A 47 14.19 -22.07 -5.61
CA GLN A 47 14.02 -20.99 -4.62
C GLN A 47 15.12 -21.04 -3.55
N LYS A 48 15.55 -19.87 -3.08
CA LYS A 48 16.50 -19.73 -1.97
C LYS A 48 15.85 -18.96 -0.83
N LEU A 49 16.05 -19.44 0.40
CA LEU A 49 15.68 -18.68 1.59
C LEU A 49 16.74 -17.60 1.82
N VAL A 50 16.35 -16.33 1.73
CA VAL A 50 17.25 -15.18 1.91
C VAL A 50 17.46 -14.85 3.39
N GLY A 51 16.42 -15.01 4.23
CA GLY A 51 16.51 -14.77 5.67
C GLY A 51 15.18 -15.02 6.38
N ILE A 52 15.23 -15.08 7.71
CA ILE A 52 14.05 -15.14 8.59
C ILE A 52 14.22 -14.14 9.70
N ASN A 53 13.19 -13.30 9.84
CA ASN A 53 13.11 -12.29 10.89
C ASN A 53 11.87 -12.59 11.74
N VAL A 54 11.96 -12.31 13.03
CA VAL A 54 10.81 -12.39 13.95
C VAL A 54 9.87 -11.23 13.63
N THR A 55 8.61 -11.55 13.42
CA THR A 55 7.56 -10.60 13.02
C THR A 55 6.62 -10.19 14.15
N ASP A 56 6.99 -10.48 15.40
CA ASP A 56 6.15 -10.25 16.58
C ASP A 56 5.72 -8.78 16.76
N GLY A 57 6.39 -7.85 16.06
CA GLY A 57 6.13 -6.40 16.11
C GLY A 57 4.90 -5.91 15.36
N TYR A 58 4.27 -6.67 14.46
CA TYR A 58 3.15 -6.14 13.63
C TYR A 58 1.89 -5.75 14.41
N ARG A 59 1.82 -5.97 15.72
CA ARG A 59 0.67 -5.59 16.55
C ARG A 59 0.97 -4.47 17.54
N SER A 60 2.12 -3.81 17.42
CA SER A 60 2.41 -2.61 18.21
C SER A 60 1.78 -1.37 17.57
N VAL A 61 1.48 -0.37 18.38
CA VAL A 61 0.93 0.91 17.90
C VAL A 61 1.94 1.63 17.00
N GLU A 62 3.23 1.53 17.31
CA GLU A 62 4.33 2.13 16.53
C GLU A 62 4.40 1.50 15.14
N THR A 63 4.36 0.16 15.07
CA THR A 63 4.39 -0.54 13.77
C THR A 63 3.14 -0.24 12.94
N GLY A 64 1.99 -0.06 13.59
CA GLY A 64 0.77 0.40 12.93
C GLY A 64 0.89 1.84 12.40
N ALA A 65 1.54 2.72 13.15
CA ALA A 65 1.77 4.11 12.74
C ALA A 65 2.76 4.20 11.57
N ASP A 66 3.86 3.45 11.62
CA ASP A 66 4.84 3.38 10.52
C ASP A 66 4.22 2.80 9.25
N CYS A 67 3.40 1.74 9.39
CA CYS A 67 2.65 1.16 8.28
C CYS A 67 1.69 2.18 7.65
N LEU A 68 1.01 2.98 8.47
CA LEU A 68 0.10 4.02 8.01
C LEU A 68 0.86 5.17 7.34
N ALA A 69 1.96 5.64 7.93
CA ALA A 69 2.80 6.68 7.35
C ALA A 69 3.35 6.30 5.98
N HIS A 70 3.85 5.06 5.84
CA HIS A 70 4.30 4.51 4.57
C HIS A 70 3.19 4.53 3.52
N LEU A 71 1.98 4.09 3.88
CA LEU A 71 0.83 4.10 2.98
C LEU A 71 0.47 5.53 2.55
N LEU A 72 0.37 6.46 3.49
CA LEU A 72 -0.08 7.83 3.22
C LEU A 72 0.95 8.64 2.42
N GLY A 73 2.23 8.41 2.63
CA GLY A 73 3.31 9.05 1.88
C GLY A 73 3.52 8.46 0.48
N HIS A 74 2.94 7.30 0.17
CA HIS A 74 3.17 6.65 -1.12
C HIS A 74 2.56 7.45 -2.28
N PRO A 75 3.28 7.61 -3.41
CA PRO A 75 2.72 8.20 -4.63
C PRO A 75 1.43 7.49 -5.07
N TYR A 76 0.39 8.27 -5.38
CA TYR A 76 -0.87 7.74 -5.92
C TYR A 76 -1.08 8.24 -7.35
N PHE A 77 -2.31 8.18 -7.86
CA PHE A 77 -2.62 8.66 -9.20
C PHE A 77 -2.17 10.11 -9.38
N PRO A 78 -1.46 10.43 -10.47
CA PRO A 78 -1.12 11.80 -10.79
C PRO A 78 -2.39 12.58 -11.11
N ALA A 79 -2.49 13.80 -10.59
CA ALA A 79 -3.50 14.77 -11.02
C ALA A 79 -2.77 15.83 -11.84
N GLY A 80 -2.63 15.59 -13.15
CA GLY A 80 -1.75 16.38 -14.01
C GLY A 80 -0.27 16.05 -13.79
N ASP A 81 0.62 17.05 -13.92
CA ASP A 81 2.07 16.87 -13.91
C ASP A 81 2.71 16.75 -12.51
N VAL A 82 1.92 16.68 -11.44
CA VAL A 82 2.42 16.58 -10.06
C VAL A 82 2.07 15.22 -9.46
N PRO A 83 3.07 14.43 -8.99
CA PRO A 83 2.81 13.25 -8.18
C PRO A 83 2.05 13.68 -6.90
N ARG A 84 0.79 13.28 -6.77
CA ARG A 84 0.01 13.49 -5.54
C ARG A 84 0.10 12.22 -4.71
N CYS A 85 0.61 12.32 -3.50
CA CYS A 85 0.68 11.18 -2.59
C CYS A 85 -0.73 10.82 -2.08
N LEU A 86 -0.88 9.67 -1.43
CA LEU A 86 -2.19 9.27 -0.87
C LEU A 86 -2.73 10.28 0.14
N ALA A 87 -1.87 10.90 0.94
CA ALA A 87 -2.26 11.93 1.90
C ALA A 87 -3.00 13.10 1.22
N ASP A 88 -2.55 13.56 0.05
CA ASP A 88 -3.18 14.65 -0.71
C ASP A 88 -4.59 14.27 -1.18
N TRP A 89 -4.75 13.04 -1.67
CA TRP A 89 -6.05 12.53 -2.07
C TRP A 89 -7.02 12.37 -0.90
N ILE A 90 -6.49 12.01 0.27
CA ILE A 90 -7.28 11.95 1.51
C ILE A 90 -7.68 13.36 1.94
N ARG A 91 -6.78 14.34 1.96
CA ARG A 91 -7.12 15.75 2.25
C ARG A 91 -8.20 16.28 1.31
N ALA A 92 -8.07 16.01 0.00
CA ALA A 92 -9.08 16.39 -0.98
C ALA A 92 -10.43 15.71 -0.72
N ALA A 93 -10.43 14.41 -0.36
CA ALA A 93 -11.64 13.67 -0.02
C ALA A 93 -12.27 14.09 1.32
N LEU A 94 -11.48 14.68 2.23
CA LEU A 94 -11.94 15.26 3.48
C LEU A 94 -12.54 16.65 3.30
N GLY A 95 -12.35 17.33 2.17
CA GLY A 95 -13.03 18.59 1.86
C GLY A 95 -14.54 18.45 2.11
N TRP A 96 -15.07 19.23 3.06
CA TRP A 96 -16.33 18.90 3.74
C TRP A 96 -17.59 19.03 2.86
N ASP A 97 -17.50 19.62 1.67
CA ASP A 97 -18.57 19.60 0.68
C ASP A 97 -18.06 19.87 -0.75
N GLY A 98 -18.61 19.14 -1.73
CA GLY A 98 -18.40 19.42 -3.15
C GLY A 98 -18.21 18.18 -4.04
N ALA A 99 -18.40 18.38 -5.34
CA ALA A 99 -18.20 17.35 -6.36
C ALA A 99 -16.75 16.81 -6.37
N GLU A 100 -15.79 17.64 -5.98
CA GLU A 100 -14.36 17.32 -5.91
C GLU A 100 -14.03 16.33 -4.79
N ALA A 101 -14.56 16.54 -3.58
CA ALA A 101 -14.36 15.62 -2.46
C ALA A 101 -14.96 14.23 -2.76
N GLN A 102 -16.14 14.20 -3.38
CA GLN A 102 -16.75 12.95 -3.84
C GLN A 102 -15.93 12.29 -4.95
N ALA A 103 -15.36 13.06 -5.87
CA ALA A 103 -14.49 12.53 -6.93
C ALA A 103 -13.18 11.95 -6.35
N ALA A 104 -12.55 12.65 -5.40
CA ALA A 104 -11.36 12.17 -4.70
C ALA A 104 -11.66 10.87 -3.94
N ASN A 105 -12.77 10.80 -3.20
CA ASN A 105 -13.17 9.59 -2.48
C ASN A 105 -13.48 8.41 -3.44
N ARG A 106 -14.09 8.69 -4.61
CA ARG A 106 -14.25 7.68 -5.67
C ARG A 106 -12.91 7.20 -6.23
N GLN A 107 -11.93 8.10 -6.37
CA GLN A 107 -10.60 7.74 -6.86
C GLN A 107 -9.84 6.89 -5.84
N LEU A 108 -9.90 7.22 -4.55
CA LEU A 108 -9.32 6.40 -3.47
C LEU A 108 -9.85 4.95 -3.49
N ALA A 109 -11.12 4.77 -3.86
CA ALA A 109 -11.75 3.46 -3.87
C ALA A 109 -11.11 2.47 -4.87
N TYR A 110 -10.48 2.94 -5.95
CA TYR A 110 -9.72 2.06 -6.86
C TYR A 110 -8.42 1.54 -6.25
N GLY A 111 -7.82 2.30 -5.31
CA GLY A 111 -6.66 1.90 -4.53
C GLY A 111 -7.01 1.09 -3.29
N GLY A 112 -8.30 0.79 -3.05
CA GLY A 112 -8.75 0.09 -1.84
C GLY A 112 -8.79 0.98 -0.60
N LEU A 113 -8.95 2.30 -0.76
CA LEU A 113 -9.16 3.23 0.35
C LEU A 113 -10.52 3.92 0.21
N ARG A 114 -11.14 4.32 1.32
CA ARG A 114 -12.39 5.09 1.28
C ARG A 114 -12.56 5.93 2.54
N ILE A 115 -13.02 7.17 2.38
CA ILE A 115 -13.48 8.00 3.49
C ILE A 115 -14.97 7.72 3.73
N ARG A 116 -15.33 7.47 4.99
CA ARG A 116 -16.73 7.41 5.43
C ARG A 116 -17.09 8.73 6.13
N PRO A 117 -17.92 9.60 5.52
CA PRO A 117 -18.29 10.87 6.13
C PRO A 117 -19.22 10.69 7.34
N GLU A 118 -20.20 9.79 7.26
CA GLU A 118 -21.14 9.48 8.37
C GLU A 118 -20.45 8.98 9.65
N THR A 119 -19.29 8.34 9.49
CA THR A 119 -18.45 7.87 10.60
C THR A 119 -17.02 8.26 10.24
N PRO A 120 -16.52 9.45 10.65
CA PRO A 120 -15.33 10.07 10.10
C PRO A 120 -14.11 9.15 10.25
N ALA A 121 -13.90 8.34 9.22
CA ALA A 121 -12.97 7.24 9.23
C ALA A 121 -12.39 6.99 7.84
N LEU A 122 -11.10 6.64 7.84
CA LEU A 122 -10.41 6.09 6.69
C LEU A 122 -10.55 4.56 6.73
N CYS A 123 -11.15 4.00 5.69
CA CYS A 123 -11.20 2.55 5.52
C CYS A 123 -10.13 2.10 4.52
N VAL A 124 -9.35 1.10 4.89
CA VAL A 124 -8.29 0.50 4.06
C VAL A 124 -8.60 -0.98 3.86
N ALA A 125 -8.60 -1.44 2.60
CA ALA A 125 -8.85 -2.83 2.28
C ALA A 125 -7.78 -3.76 2.88
N SER A 126 -8.23 -4.90 3.40
CA SER A 126 -7.35 -5.94 3.96
C SER A 126 -7.00 -7.03 2.95
N GLY A 127 -7.73 -7.12 1.86
CA GLY A 127 -7.57 -8.17 0.86
C GLY A 127 -6.44 -7.88 -0.13
N ARG A 128 -5.68 -8.93 -0.48
CA ARG A 128 -4.64 -8.91 -1.55
C ARG A 128 -5.24 -8.74 -2.96
N SER A 129 -6.56 -8.67 -3.09
CA SER A 129 -7.26 -8.40 -4.35
C SER A 129 -7.10 -6.95 -4.83
N VAL A 130 -6.58 -6.06 -3.97
CA VAL A 130 -6.30 -4.67 -4.33
C VAL A 130 -4.85 -4.54 -4.76
N ALA A 131 -4.61 -4.53 -6.07
CA ALA A 131 -3.27 -4.50 -6.67
C ALA A 131 -2.41 -3.32 -6.18
N PHE A 132 -3.02 -2.16 -5.96
CA PHE A 132 -2.32 -0.99 -5.44
C PHE A 132 -1.70 -1.27 -4.06
N LEU A 133 -2.49 -1.77 -3.09
CA LEU A 133 -1.99 -2.04 -1.74
C LEU A 133 -0.92 -3.13 -1.73
N VAL A 134 -1.07 -4.17 -2.56
CA VAL A 134 -0.04 -5.20 -2.73
C VAL A 134 1.28 -4.57 -3.17
N ARG A 135 1.24 -3.69 -4.17
CA ARG A 135 2.44 -3.00 -4.67
C ARG A 135 3.04 -2.05 -3.64
N VAL A 136 2.22 -1.29 -2.90
CA VAL A 136 2.70 -0.36 -1.86
C VAL A 136 3.50 -1.08 -0.79
N PHE A 137 3.08 -2.30 -0.42
CA PHE A 137 3.66 -3.04 0.68
C PHE A 137 4.62 -4.16 0.28
N GLU A 138 4.82 -4.43 -1.02
CA GLU A 138 5.54 -5.61 -1.55
C GLU A 138 6.92 -5.82 -0.91
N ASP A 139 7.72 -4.74 -0.83
CA ASP A 139 9.07 -4.75 -0.27
C ASP A 139 9.14 -4.27 1.19
N THR A 140 8.00 -4.26 1.88
CA THR A 140 7.91 -3.81 3.27
C THR A 140 7.70 -4.99 4.21
N PRO A 141 8.02 -4.82 5.51
CA PRO A 141 7.63 -5.79 6.54
C PRO A 141 6.11 -6.08 6.54
N TRP A 142 5.28 -5.15 6.05
CA TRP A 142 3.82 -5.25 6.07
C TRP A 142 3.20 -5.96 4.86
N ALA A 143 3.99 -6.48 3.90
CA ALA A 143 3.55 -7.07 2.62
C ALA A 143 2.36 -8.06 2.73
N ASP A 144 2.24 -8.76 3.85
CA ASP A 144 1.17 -9.74 4.10
C ASP A 144 0.32 -9.40 5.34
N ARG A 145 0.65 -8.30 6.02
CA ARG A 145 0.23 -8.01 7.40
C ARG A 145 -0.15 -6.55 7.63
N TRP A 146 -0.21 -5.70 6.61
CA TRP A 146 -0.63 -4.30 6.76
C TRP A 146 -1.97 -4.17 7.48
N ALA A 147 -2.93 -5.06 7.20
CA ALA A 147 -4.22 -5.06 7.88
C ALA A 147 -4.12 -5.39 9.38
N ASP A 148 -3.16 -6.23 9.78
CA ASP A 148 -2.91 -6.53 11.19
C ASP A 148 -2.19 -5.35 11.88
N ALA A 149 -1.24 -4.71 11.18
CA ALA A 149 -0.54 -3.51 11.66
C ALA A 149 -1.49 -2.32 11.83
N LEU A 150 -2.31 -2.01 10.83
CA LEU A 150 -3.31 -0.96 10.92
C LEU A 150 -4.36 -1.25 12.00
N ALA A 151 -4.73 -2.52 12.21
CA ALA A 151 -5.67 -2.89 13.26
C ALA A 151 -5.11 -2.77 14.68
N ALA A 152 -3.79 -2.59 14.84
CA ALA A 152 -3.17 -2.31 16.14
C ALA A 152 -3.32 -0.84 16.58
N LEU A 153 -3.72 0.05 15.65
CA LEU A 153 -3.91 1.46 15.97
C LEU A 153 -5.11 1.67 16.91
N PRO A 154 -5.01 2.61 17.87
CA PRO A 154 -6.13 2.91 18.78
C PRO A 154 -7.40 3.29 18.03
N GLY A 155 -8.52 2.65 18.39
CA GLY A 155 -9.82 2.89 17.77
C GLY A 155 -10.00 2.23 16.39
N ALA A 156 -9.00 1.53 15.87
CA ALA A 156 -9.14 0.75 14.66
C ALA A 156 -10.16 -0.39 14.84
N SER A 157 -10.96 -0.65 13.83
CA SER A 157 -11.94 -1.74 13.82
C SER A 157 -11.96 -2.44 12.46
N ARG A 158 -12.45 -3.69 12.42
CA ARG A 158 -12.61 -4.42 11.16
C ARG A 158 -14.05 -4.31 10.67
N THR A 159 -14.21 -4.15 9.37
CA THR A 159 -15.52 -4.06 8.72
C THR A 159 -15.51 -4.76 7.36
N ASN A 160 -16.68 -4.93 6.76
CA ASN A 160 -16.80 -5.37 5.37
C ASN A 160 -17.34 -4.20 4.55
N MET A 161 -16.75 -3.96 3.37
CA MET A 161 -17.24 -2.93 2.47
C MET A 161 -16.80 -3.16 1.03
N THR A 162 -17.29 -2.31 0.12
CA THR A 162 -16.94 -2.36 -1.30
C THR A 162 -16.08 -1.15 -1.68
N PHE A 163 -14.92 -1.46 -2.26
CA PHE A 163 -13.97 -0.50 -2.81
C PHE A 163 -14.10 -0.51 -4.33
N ALA A 164 -14.69 0.55 -4.89
CA ALA A 164 -15.13 0.63 -6.28
C ALA A 164 -16.04 -0.55 -6.66
N ARG A 165 -15.48 -1.67 -7.13
CA ARG A 165 -16.19 -2.90 -7.52
C ARG A 165 -15.72 -4.15 -6.75
N VAL A 166 -14.83 -3.98 -5.77
CA VAL A 166 -14.22 -5.09 -5.03
C VAL A 166 -14.79 -5.12 -3.61
N ALA A 167 -15.61 -6.13 -3.32
CA ALA A 167 -16.03 -6.42 -1.95
C ALA A 167 -14.84 -6.97 -1.16
N SER A 168 -14.56 -6.42 0.01
CA SER A 168 -13.40 -6.77 0.81
C SER A 168 -13.63 -6.53 2.30
N ARG A 169 -12.88 -7.26 3.13
CA ARG A 169 -12.67 -6.87 4.53
C ARG A 169 -11.81 -5.60 4.54
N ALA A 170 -12.05 -4.74 5.52
CA ALA A 170 -11.32 -3.50 5.68
C ALA A 170 -10.95 -3.27 7.14
N VAL A 171 -9.88 -2.51 7.35
CA VAL A 171 -9.59 -1.85 8.61
C VAL A 171 -10.15 -0.43 8.52
N GLN A 172 -11.03 -0.09 9.45
CA GLN A 172 -11.56 1.25 9.63
C GLN A 172 -10.75 1.96 10.70
N LEU A 173 -10.15 3.07 10.34
CA LEU A 173 -9.32 3.92 11.19
C LEU A 173 -10.06 5.23 11.45
N PRO A 174 -10.27 5.65 12.71
CA PRO A 174 -10.79 6.97 13.01
C PRO A 174 -9.91 8.04 12.35
N LEU A 175 -10.53 9.05 11.72
CA LEU A 175 -9.78 10.17 11.15
C LEU A 175 -9.13 11.03 12.23
N ALA A 176 -9.76 11.11 13.40
CA ALA A 176 -9.16 11.72 14.59
C ALA A 176 -8.00 10.86 15.13
N GLY A 177 -7.07 11.50 15.85
CA GLY A 177 -5.91 10.82 16.43
C GLY A 177 -4.85 10.50 15.38
N ARG A 178 -4.38 9.25 15.34
CA ARG A 178 -3.15 8.87 14.60
C ARG A 178 -3.23 9.14 13.09
N VAL A 179 -4.41 9.04 12.47
CA VAL A 179 -4.57 9.39 11.05
C VAL A 179 -4.33 10.88 10.82
N SER A 180 -4.96 11.76 11.61
CA SER A 180 -4.71 13.21 11.55
C SER A 180 -3.25 13.54 11.83
N GLU A 181 -2.66 12.99 12.90
CA GLU A 181 -1.27 13.27 13.28
C GLU A 181 -0.27 12.96 12.15
N ILE A 182 -0.48 11.85 11.44
CA ILE A 182 0.37 11.46 10.31
C ILE A 182 0.07 12.30 9.06
N LEU A 183 -1.21 12.62 8.80
CA LEU A 183 -1.55 13.56 7.73
C LEU A 183 -0.93 14.94 7.99
N ASP A 184 -0.83 15.39 9.23
CA ASP A 184 -0.25 16.69 9.57
C ASP A 184 1.28 16.66 9.50
N SER A 185 1.92 15.50 9.70
CA SER A 185 3.38 15.35 9.63
C SER A 185 3.94 15.16 8.23
N LEU A 186 3.13 14.65 7.30
CA LEU A 186 3.47 14.57 5.88
C LEU A 186 3.19 15.94 5.27
N GLU A 187 4.20 16.80 5.04
CA GLU A 187 3.96 18.13 4.46
C GLU A 187 3.04 18.06 3.22
N ALA A 188 2.04 18.95 3.16
CA ALA A 188 1.37 19.20 1.89
C ALA A 188 2.41 19.79 0.93
N PRO A 189 2.52 19.31 -0.33
CA PRO A 189 3.46 19.90 -1.25
C PRO A 189 3.18 21.42 -1.36
N PRO A 190 4.23 22.25 -1.47
CA PRO A 190 4.11 23.71 -1.57
C PRO A 190 3.27 24.15 -2.79
#